data_AF-A0A3N4J1W0-F1
#
_entry.id   AF-A0A3N4J1W0-F1
#
_cell.length_a   1.000
_cell.length_b   1.000
_cell.length_c   1.000
_cell.angle_alpha   90.00
_cell.angle_beta   90.00
_cell.angle_gamma   90.00
#
_symmetry.space_group_name_H-M   'P 1'
#
loop_
_entity.id
_entity.type
_entity.pdbx_description
1 polymer ?
#
loop_
_entity_poly.entity_id
_entity_poly.type
_entity_poly.pdbx_seq_one_letter_code
_entity_poly.pdbx_strand_id
1 'polypeptide(L)'
;DVYTTTLERIRAQNGSRSRLAMDALMWISYLERPLEPEELCETLGVELGTTDLDIDNVPSIRTIVECFLGLITVDSWSSEVRLVHFTLQEYLHTNPTLFHSPHSKMAEVCLTYLNFNSVRNISPTLCDVMSTTPFLSYTSHHWGTHAREKPTERVISLALKLLDAFDDHISSKLLILDTDSWEHLLDEEDSPKGFTGLHGASYFGVEEIMVALLQFKEWDINATDQDGNTALGWAVAEGHD
;
A
#
# COMPACT_ATOMS: atom_id res chain seq x y z
N ASP A 1 -5.49 -25.77 -19.73
CA ASP A 1 -6.21 -24.49 -19.78
C ASP A 1 -5.25 -23.43 -20.36
N VAL A 2 -5.74 -22.53 -21.22
CA VAL A 2 -4.95 -21.52 -21.93
C VAL A 2 -4.24 -20.58 -20.93
N TYR A 3 -4.88 -20.28 -19.80
CA TYR A 3 -4.27 -19.44 -18.77
C TYR A 3 -3.15 -20.16 -18.02
N THR A 4 -3.34 -21.43 -17.65
CA THR A 4 -2.27 -22.24 -17.06
C THR A 4 -1.05 -22.33 -17.98
N THR A 5 -1.25 -22.60 -19.27
CA THR A 5 -0.14 -22.63 -20.25
C THR A 5 0.55 -21.27 -20.38
N THR A 6 -0.19 -20.16 -20.34
CA THR A 6 0.41 -18.83 -20.42
C THR A 6 1.18 -18.47 -19.15
N LEU A 7 0.67 -18.83 -17.96
CA LEU A 7 1.38 -18.66 -16.68
C LEU A 7 2.64 -19.52 -16.59
N GLU A 8 2.61 -20.76 -17.11
CA GLU A 8 3.81 -21.60 -17.23
C GLU A 8 4.87 -20.95 -18.13
N ARG A 9 4.44 -20.37 -19.26
CA ARG A 9 5.34 -19.60 -20.14
C ARG A 9 5.90 -18.37 -19.45
N ILE A 10 5.10 -17.67 -18.65
CA ILE A 10 5.57 -16.53 -17.87
C ILE A 10 6.64 -16.96 -16.87
N ARG A 11 6.40 -18.08 -16.17
CA ARG A 11 7.34 -18.68 -15.20
C ARG A 11 8.63 -19.22 -15.84
N ALA A 12 8.56 -19.62 -17.11
CA ALA A 12 9.71 -20.12 -17.86
C ALA A 12 10.60 -19.01 -18.47
N GLN A 13 10.22 -17.73 -18.33
CA GLN A 13 11.08 -16.62 -18.72
C GLN A 13 12.34 -16.56 -17.84
N ASN A 14 13.29 -15.70 -18.20
CA ASN A 14 14.46 -15.46 -17.34
C ASN A 14 14.01 -15.06 -15.91
N GLY A 15 14.84 -15.36 -14.91
CA GLY A 15 14.41 -15.28 -13.50
C GLY A 15 13.90 -13.91 -13.06
N SER A 16 14.47 -12.82 -13.59
CA SER A 16 14.01 -11.46 -13.28
C SER A 16 12.67 -11.12 -13.94
N ARG A 17 12.47 -11.44 -15.22
CA ARG A 17 11.19 -11.19 -15.91
C ARG A 17 10.07 -12.06 -15.36
N SER A 18 10.36 -13.32 -15.05
CA SER A 18 9.40 -14.20 -14.40
C SER A 18 8.96 -13.65 -13.05
N ARG A 19 9.91 -13.17 -12.22
CA ARG A 19 9.59 -12.57 -10.92
C ARG A 19 8.73 -11.32 -11.10
N LEU A 20 9.17 -10.40 -11.96
CA LEU A 20 8.47 -9.16 -12.24
C LEU A 20 7.03 -9.40 -12.70
N ALA A 21 6.82 -10.33 -13.63
CA ALA A 21 5.50 -10.67 -14.12
C ALA A 21 4.61 -11.32 -13.06
N MET A 22 5.15 -12.23 -12.25
CA MET A 22 4.39 -12.87 -11.19
C MET A 22 4.03 -11.87 -10.09
N ASP A 23 4.95 -10.99 -9.69
CA ASP A 23 4.71 -9.98 -8.65
C ASP A 23 3.66 -8.97 -9.11
N ALA A 24 3.76 -8.48 -10.35
CA ALA A 24 2.74 -7.58 -10.90
C ALA A 24 1.37 -8.28 -11.05
N LEU A 25 1.35 -9.58 -11.38
CA LEU A 25 0.10 -10.32 -11.49
C LEU A 25 -0.54 -10.47 -10.11
N MET A 26 0.28 -10.71 -9.08
CA MET A 26 -0.16 -10.71 -7.68
C MET A 26 -0.80 -9.36 -7.35
N TRP A 27 -0.10 -8.25 -7.58
CA TRP A 27 -0.65 -6.91 -7.34
C TRP A 27 -2.01 -6.77 -7.99
N ILE A 28 -2.09 -6.88 -9.33
CA ILE A 28 -3.33 -6.69 -10.10
C ILE A 28 -4.48 -7.61 -9.63
N SER A 29 -4.17 -8.80 -9.10
CA SER A 29 -5.18 -9.76 -8.63
C SER A 29 -5.80 -9.40 -7.28
N TYR A 30 -5.07 -8.67 -6.42
CA TYR A 30 -5.44 -8.41 -5.02
C TYR A 30 -5.51 -6.90 -4.71
N LEU A 31 -5.58 -6.04 -5.72
CA LEU A 31 -5.74 -4.60 -5.54
C LEU A 31 -7.10 -4.23 -4.94
N GLU A 32 -7.09 -3.37 -3.93
CA GLU A 32 -8.31 -2.70 -3.41
C GLU A 32 -8.89 -1.65 -4.38
N ARG A 33 -8.03 -1.02 -5.19
CA ARG A 33 -8.39 -0.18 -6.33
C ARG A 33 -7.41 -0.33 -7.48
N PRO A 34 -7.80 -0.09 -8.74
CA PRO A 34 -6.85 -0.06 -9.85
C PRO A 34 -5.67 0.89 -9.59
N LEU A 35 -4.48 0.46 -9.99
CA LEU A 35 -3.26 1.26 -9.93
C LEU A 35 -3.02 1.98 -11.26
N GLU A 36 -2.48 3.19 -11.16
CA GLU A 36 -1.87 3.89 -12.28
C GLU A 36 -0.54 3.20 -12.69
N PRO A 37 -0.10 3.33 -13.95
CA PRO A 37 1.16 2.78 -14.43
C PRO A 37 2.36 3.12 -13.54
N GLU A 38 2.46 4.36 -13.11
CA GLU A 38 3.55 4.87 -12.28
C GLU A 38 3.54 4.23 -10.89
N GLU A 39 2.36 4.08 -10.28
CA GLU A 39 2.19 3.37 -9.01
C GLU A 39 2.65 1.91 -9.14
N LEU A 40 2.19 1.20 -10.18
CA LEU A 40 2.60 -0.19 -10.41
C LEU A 40 4.12 -0.31 -10.60
N CYS A 41 4.73 0.61 -11.34
CA CYS A 41 6.19 0.62 -11.52
C CYS A 41 6.91 0.73 -10.17
N GLU A 42 6.54 1.70 -9.32
CA GLU A 42 7.15 1.86 -8.01
C GLU A 42 6.96 0.62 -7.12
N THR A 43 5.75 0.04 -7.09
CA THR A 43 5.49 -1.17 -6.27
C THR A 43 6.46 -2.31 -6.56
N LEU A 44 6.83 -2.46 -7.83
CA LEU A 44 7.72 -3.53 -8.32
C LEU A 44 9.20 -3.18 -8.17
N GLY A 45 9.52 -1.89 -7.96
CA GLY A 45 10.86 -1.40 -7.63
C GLY A 45 11.18 -1.41 -6.14
N VAL A 46 10.19 -1.58 -5.26
CA VAL A 46 10.41 -1.65 -3.80
C VAL A 46 11.17 -2.91 -3.43
N GLU A 47 12.37 -2.74 -2.90
CA GLU A 47 13.18 -3.81 -2.34
C GLU A 47 12.97 -3.93 -0.83
N LEU A 48 12.57 -5.11 -0.36
CA LEU A 48 12.31 -5.32 1.06
C LEU A 48 13.60 -5.21 1.89
N GLY A 49 13.57 -4.37 2.93
CA GLY A 49 14.69 -4.17 3.85
C GLY A 49 15.67 -3.07 3.45
N THR A 50 15.43 -2.37 2.35
CA THR A 50 16.13 -1.11 2.05
C THR A 50 15.46 0.05 2.79
N THR A 51 16.14 1.20 2.81
CA THR A 51 15.63 2.43 3.47
C THR A 51 15.15 3.48 2.49
N ASP A 52 15.36 3.27 1.20
CA ASP A 52 15.02 4.21 0.14
C ASP A 52 14.74 3.44 -1.16
N LEU A 53 13.97 4.07 -2.04
CA LEU A 53 13.70 3.53 -3.37
C LEU A 53 14.93 3.72 -4.27
N ASP A 54 15.43 2.62 -4.82
CA ASP A 54 16.43 2.68 -5.88
C ASP A 54 15.71 2.82 -7.22
N ILE A 55 15.81 4.01 -7.82
CA ILE A 55 15.17 4.34 -9.09
C ILE A 55 15.68 3.44 -10.22
N ASP A 56 16.92 2.94 -10.13
CA ASP A 56 17.47 2.02 -11.15
C ASP A 56 16.80 0.64 -11.10
N ASN A 57 16.17 0.29 -9.98
CA ASN A 57 15.40 -0.95 -9.82
C ASN A 57 13.93 -0.79 -10.21
N VAL A 58 13.44 0.43 -10.44
CA VAL A 58 12.05 0.68 -10.85
C VAL A 58 11.88 0.29 -12.33
N PRO A 59 11.09 -0.76 -12.64
CA PRO A 59 10.87 -1.19 -14.01
C PRO A 59 9.99 -0.19 -14.77
N SER A 60 10.28 0.04 -16.05
CA SER A 60 9.36 0.80 -16.91
C SER A 60 8.06 0.02 -17.17
N ILE A 61 6.94 0.73 -17.30
CA ILE A 61 5.64 0.12 -17.65
C ILE A 61 5.72 -0.76 -18.91
N ARG A 62 6.51 -0.32 -19.90
CA ARG A 62 6.78 -1.10 -21.11
C ARG A 62 7.42 -2.45 -20.79
N THR A 63 8.40 -2.48 -19.89
CA THR A 63 9.07 -3.72 -19.48
C THR A 63 8.08 -4.65 -18.79
N ILE A 64 7.22 -4.12 -17.92
CA ILE A 64 6.17 -4.89 -17.25
C ILE A 64 5.24 -5.51 -18.30
N VAL A 65 4.64 -4.72 -19.19
CA VAL A 65 3.73 -5.21 -20.25
C VAL A 65 4.38 -6.28 -21.12
N GLU A 66 5.64 -6.10 -21.51
CA GLU A 66 6.39 -7.09 -22.30
C GLU A 66 6.60 -8.42 -21.55
N CYS A 67 6.69 -8.42 -20.22
CA CYS A 67 6.86 -9.63 -19.42
C CYS A 67 5.55 -10.45 -19.27
N PHE A 68 4.39 -9.86 -19.51
CA PHE A 68 3.09 -10.51 -19.33
C PHE A 68 2.56 -11.22 -20.58
N LEU A 69 3.32 -11.22 -21.68
CA LEU A 69 2.93 -11.91 -22.92
C LEU A 69 1.51 -11.56 -23.42
N GLY A 70 1.05 -10.33 -23.16
CA GLY A 70 -0.28 -9.84 -23.54
C GLY A 70 -1.41 -10.17 -22.56
N LEU A 71 -1.12 -10.53 -21.30
CA LEU A 71 -2.16 -10.72 -20.28
C LEU A 71 -2.59 -9.41 -19.59
N ILE A 72 -1.79 -8.36 -19.66
CA ILE A 72 -2.13 -7.03 -19.14
C ILE A 72 -2.12 -5.99 -20.26
N THR A 73 -2.87 -4.92 -20.04
CA THR A 73 -3.01 -3.77 -20.93
C THR A 73 -3.06 -2.51 -20.08
N VAL A 74 -2.49 -1.43 -20.60
CA VAL A 74 -2.67 -0.09 -20.04
C VAL A 74 -3.80 0.56 -20.81
N ASP A 75 -4.90 0.87 -20.12
CA ASP A 75 -6.04 1.50 -20.76
C ASP A 75 -5.73 2.97 -21.09
N SER A 76 -5.83 3.34 -22.37
CA SER A 76 -5.46 4.68 -22.83
C SER A 76 -6.39 5.79 -22.36
N TRP A 77 -7.58 5.44 -21.87
CA TRP A 77 -8.59 6.41 -21.43
C TRP A 77 -8.59 6.60 -19.92
N SER A 78 -8.48 5.52 -19.14
CA SER A 78 -8.42 5.58 -17.68
C SER A 78 -7.02 5.70 -17.11
N SER A 79 -5.97 5.50 -17.93
CA SER A 79 -4.58 5.43 -17.46
C SER A 79 -4.41 4.39 -16.35
N GLU A 80 -5.07 3.24 -16.47
CA GLU A 80 -5.01 2.16 -15.48
C GLU A 80 -4.41 0.89 -16.09
N VAL A 81 -3.71 0.11 -15.25
CA VAL A 81 -3.24 -1.22 -15.63
C VAL A 81 -4.33 -2.26 -15.33
N ARG A 82 -4.80 -2.98 -16.35
CA ARG A 82 -5.88 -3.97 -16.23
C ARG A 82 -5.54 -5.28 -16.91
N LEU A 83 -6.21 -6.35 -16.48
CA LEU A 83 -6.16 -7.66 -17.15
C LEU A 83 -6.90 -7.57 -18.50
N VAL A 84 -6.34 -8.18 -19.55
CA VAL A 84 -6.91 -8.11 -20.91
C VAL A 84 -8.27 -8.79 -21.03
N HIS A 85 -8.57 -9.77 -20.17
CA HIS A 85 -9.81 -10.53 -20.21
C HIS A 85 -10.40 -10.72 -18.82
N PHE A 86 -11.70 -10.47 -18.66
CA PHE A 86 -12.41 -10.71 -17.40
C PHE A 86 -12.32 -12.18 -16.95
N THR A 87 -12.26 -13.13 -17.88
CA THR A 87 -12.10 -14.57 -17.58
C THR A 87 -10.74 -14.91 -16.96
N LEU A 88 -9.72 -14.05 -17.11
CA LEU A 88 -8.46 -14.19 -16.37
C LEU A 88 -8.68 -13.89 -14.88
N GLN A 89 -9.53 -12.92 -14.55
CA GLN A 89 -9.90 -12.63 -13.16
C GLN A 89 -10.64 -13.82 -12.53
N GLU A 90 -11.56 -14.45 -13.26
CA GLU A 90 -12.23 -15.69 -12.81
C GLU A 90 -11.24 -16.83 -12.57
N TYR A 91 -10.27 -16.99 -13.49
CA TYR A 91 -9.19 -17.98 -13.34
C TYR A 91 -8.35 -17.71 -12.08
N LEU A 92 -8.00 -16.46 -11.79
CA LEU A 92 -7.22 -16.10 -10.60
C LEU A 92 -7.99 -16.42 -9.31
N HIS A 93 -9.29 -16.09 -9.26
CA HIS A 93 -10.16 -16.42 -8.12
C HIS A 93 -10.29 -17.93 -7.87
N THR A 94 -10.28 -18.73 -8.94
CA THR A 94 -10.35 -20.20 -8.84
C THR A 94 -9.01 -20.86 -8.51
N ASN A 95 -7.91 -20.08 -8.48
CA ASN A 95 -6.55 -20.56 -8.19
C ASN A 95 -5.89 -19.76 -7.05
N PRO A 96 -6.44 -19.75 -5.83
CA PRO A 96 -5.94 -18.93 -4.72
C PRO A 96 -4.54 -19.33 -4.24
N THR A 97 -4.07 -20.53 -4.59
CA THR A 97 -2.72 -21.03 -4.26
C THR A 97 -1.64 -20.53 -5.23
N LEU A 98 -2.01 -19.71 -6.22
CA LEU A 98 -1.08 -19.17 -7.20
C LEU A 98 0.00 -18.29 -6.54
N PHE A 99 -0.37 -17.61 -5.45
CA PHE A 99 0.51 -16.73 -4.66
C PHE A 99 0.53 -17.17 -3.21
N HIS A 100 1.71 -17.10 -2.59
CA HIS A 100 1.86 -17.41 -1.17
C HIS A 100 1.70 -16.14 -0.35
N SER A 101 0.65 -16.08 0.48
CA SER A 101 0.37 -14.95 1.38
C SER A 101 0.44 -13.57 0.69
N PRO A 102 -0.35 -13.33 -0.38
CA PRO A 102 -0.26 -12.12 -1.19
C PRO A 102 -0.48 -10.85 -0.37
N HIS A 103 -1.51 -10.82 0.48
CA HIS A 103 -1.80 -9.67 1.34
C HIS A 103 -0.65 -9.36 2.32
N SER A 104 -0.06 -10.37 2.98
CA SER A 104 1.11 -10.14 3.84
C SER A 104 2.30 -9.53 3.07
N LYS A 105 2.53 -9.99 1.84
CA LYS A 105 3.59 -9.47 0.97
C LYS A 105 3.31 -8.03 0.53
N MET A 106 2.08 -7.73 0.14
CA MET A 106 1.65 -6.38 -0.25
C MET A 106 1.76 -5.41 0.92
N ALA A 107 1.28 -5.81 2.11
CA ALA A 107 1.43 -5.03 3.34
C ALA A 107 2.90 -4.72 3.64
N GLU A 108 3.80 -5.71 3.50
CA GLU A 108 5.23 -5.52 3.73
C GLU A 108 5.85 -4.53 2.74
N VAL A 109 5.47 -4.59 1.46
CA VAL A 109 5.91 -3.64 0.44
C VAL A 109 5.39 -2.24 0.73
N CYS A 110 4.10 -2.07 1.01
CA CYS A 110 3.50 -0.78 1.35
C CYS A 110 4.20 -0.17 2.57
N LEU A 111 4.34 -0.93 3.64
CA LEU A 111 4.99 -0.45 4.86
C LEU A 111 6.48 -0.17 4.65
N THR A 112 7.19 -0.94 3.83
CA THR A 112 8.58 -0.65 3.48
C THR A 112 8.68 0.70 2.77
N TYR A 113 7.83 0.93 1.77
CA TYR A 113 7.75 2.19 1.03
C TYR A 113 7.44 3.39 1.94
N LEU A 114 6.40 3.28 2.77
CA LEU A 114 6.04 4.33 3.74
C LEU A 114 7.17 4.60 4.76
N ASN A 115 8.01 3.60 5.02
CA ASN A 115 9.14 3.74 5.92
C ASN A 115 10.42 4.29 5.25
N PHE A 116 10.41 4.57 3.95
CA PHE A 116 11.55 5.13 3.26
C PHE A 116 11.89 6.53 3.77
N ASN A 117 13.19 6.87 3.79
CA ASN A 117 13.61 8.19 4.28
C ASN A 117 13.07 9.29 3.37
N SER A 118 13.04 9.07 2.05
CA SER A 118 12.41 10.00 1.11
C SER A 118 10.97 10.30 1.49
N VAL A 119 10.17 9.28 1.84
CA VAL A 119 8.75 9.41 2.20
C VAL A 119 8.57 10.04 3.58
N ARG A 120 9.32 9.59 4.58
CA ARG A 120 9.25 10.11 5.96
C ARG A 120 9.63 11.59 6.07
N ASN A 121 10.50 12.06 5.17
CA ASN A 121 10.96 13.44 5.14
C ASN A 121 10.10 14.33 4.23
N ILE A 122 9.03 13.80 3.62
CA ILE A 122 8.08 14.62 2.89
C ILE A 122 7.48 15.62 3.87
N SER A 123 7.63 16.91 3.57
CA SER A 123 6.95 17.93 4.35
C SER A 123 5.46 17.66 4.24
N PRO A 124 4.76 17.53 5.37
CA PRO A 124 3.39 17.10 5.34
C PRO A 124 2.42 18.25 4.97
N THR A 125 2.93 19.23 4.22
CA THR A 125 2.28 20.48 3.81
C THR A 125 2.45 20.76 2.30
N LEU A 126 2.73 19.76 1.48
CA LEU A 126 3.10 19.97 0.06
C LEU A 126 2.14 19.25 -0.89
N CYS A 127 1.64 19.99 -1.87
CA CYS A 127 0.76 19.51 -2.93
C CYS A 127 1.51 18.80 -4.09
N ASP A 128 2.84 18.96 -4.19
CA ASP A 128 3.66 18.37 -5.28
C ASP A 128 4.14 16.92 -5.00
N VAL A 129 3.57 16.31 -3.96
CA VAL A 129 3.95 14.97 -3.49
C VAL A 129 3.42 13.89 -4.42
N MET A 130 2.21 14.06 -4.96
CA MET A 130 1.60 13.03 -5.82
C MET A 130 2.35 12.85 -7.14
N SER A 131 3.04 13.89 -7.64
CA SER A 131 3.84 13.80 -8.88
C SER A 131 5.19 13.12 -8.70
N THR A 132 5.73 13.12 -7.46
CA THR A 132 7.07 12.61 -7.14
C THR A 132 7.07 11.31 -6.35
N THR A 133 5.94 10.95 -5.73
CA THR A 133 5.74 9.70 -4.99
C THR A 133 4.37 9.11 -5.33
N PRO A 134 4.18 8.61 -6.56
CA PRO A 134 2.88 8.13 -7.05
C PRO A 134 2.27 7.04 -6.17
N PHE A 135 3.09 6.12 -5.63
CA PHE A 135 2.59 5.00 -4.82
C PHE A 135 2.19 5.40 -3.38
N LEU A 136 2.46 6.63 -2.95
CA LEU A 136 2.21 7.09 -1.59
C LEU A 136 0.73 7.03 -1.19
N SER A 137 -0.16 7.45 -2.10
CA SER A 137 -1.59 7.47 -1.80
C SER A 137 -2.10 6.05 -1.57
N TYR A 138 -1.86 5.14 -2.51
CA TYR A 138 -2.28 3.75 -2.36
C TYR A 138 -1.73 3.12 -1.08
N THR A 139 -0.43 3.25 -0.84
CA THR A 139 0.21 2.64 0.33
C THR A 139 -0.37 3.16 1.62
N SER A 140 -0.59 4.49 1.74
CA SER A 140 -1.13 5.12 2.94
C SER A 140 -2.51 4.60 3.30
N HIS A 141 -3.38 4.35 2.31
CA HIS A 141 -4.77 3.93 2.54
C HIS A 141 -4.96 2.41 2.64
N HIS A 142 -4.08 1.59 2.05
CA HIS A 142 -4.35 0.16 1.87
C HIS A 142 -3.36 -0.78 2.57
N TRP A 143 -2.24 -0.28 3.13
CA TRP A 143 -1.29 -1.15 3.83
C TRP A 143 -1.95 -1.93 4.97
N GLY A 144 -2.85 -1.29 5.72
CA GLY A 144 -3.54 -1.91 6.85
C GLY A 144 -4.58 -2.92 6.39
N THR A 145 -5.34 -2.63 5.34
CA THR A 145 -6.27 -3.60 4.71
C THR A 145 -5.57 -4.88 4.31
N HIS A 146 -4.39 -4.78 3.68
CA HIS A 146 -3.58 -5.96 3.39
C HIS A 146 -3.02 -6.63 4.66
N ALA A 147 -2.67 -5.87 5.69
CA ALA A 147 -2.16 -6.42 6.94
C ALA A 147 -3.24 -7.22 7.71
N ARG A 148 -4.52 -6.83 7.62
CA ARG A 148 -5.65 -7.46 8.34
C ARG A 148 -5.84 -8.95 8.05
N GLU A 149 -5.51 -9.42 6.84
CA GLU A 149 -5.70 -10.83 6.48
C GLU A 149 -4.86 -11.75 7.36
N LYS A 150 -3.56 -11.45 7.48
CA LYS A 150 -2.62 -12.17 8.34
C LYS A 150 -1.28 -11.41 8.40
N PRO A 151 -1.04 -10.57 9.41
CA PRO A 151 0.21 -9.84 9.51
C PRO A 151 1.34 -10.78 9.94
N THR A 152 2.49 -10.71 9.27
CA THR A 152 3.71 -11.41 9.72
C THR A 152 4.42 -10.58 10.79
N GLU A 153 5.37 -11.18 11.52
CA GLU A 153 6.22 -10.44 12.48
C GLU A 153 6.91 -9.23 11.82
N ARG A 154 7.31 -9.37 10.55
CA ARG A 154 7.95 -8.30 9.79
C ARG A 154 6.99 -7.18 9.43
N VAL A 155 5.75 -7.49 9.04
CA VAL A 155 4.67 -6.51 8.85
C VAL A 155 4.40 -5.77 10.15
N ILE A 156 4.26 -6.47 11.27
CA ILE A 156 4.05 -5.86 12.59
C ILE A 156 5.21 -4.91 12.92
N SER A 157 6.47 -5.35 12.77
CA SER A 157 7.64 -4.52 13.04
C SER A 157 7.69 -3.24 12.19
N LEU A 158 7.37 -3.33 10.89
CA LEU A 158 7.36 -2.16 10.01
C LEU A 158 6.19 -1.22 10.33
N ALA A 159 5.03 -1.76 10.70
CA ALA A 159 3.88 -0.97 11.13
C ALA A 159 4.19 -0.21 12.42
N LEU A 160 4.79 -0.86 13.44
CA LEU A 160 5.22 -0.18 14.66
C LEU A 160 6.20 0.96 14.35
N LYS A 161 7.15 0.74 13.44
CA LYS A 161 8.10 1.78 13.02
C LYS A 161 7.37 2.97 12.39
N LEU A 162 6.38 2.72 11.52
CA LEU A 162 5.55 3.78 10.92
C LEU A 162 4.74 4.53 11.98
N LEU A 163 4.10 3.79 12.89
CA LEU A 163 3.13 4.32 13.84
C LEU A 163 3.74 5.06 15.02
N ASP A 164 5.03 4.89 15.31
CA ASP A 164 5.72 5.53 16.44
C ASP A 164 5.66 7.07 16.41
N ALA A 165 5.76 7.65 15.19
CA ALA A 165 5.71 9.09 14.92
C ALA A 165 4.72 9.37 13.77
N PHE A 166 3.54 8.76 13.86
CA PHE A 166 2.55 8.78 12.78
C PHE A 166 1.91 10.16 12.56
N ASP A 167 1.72 10.90 13.65
CA ASP A 167 1.15 12.25 13.66
C ASP A 167 1.95 13.23 12.78
N ASP A 168 3.27 13.08 12.72
CA ASP A 168 4.13 13.87 11.84
C ASP A 168 4.26 13.28 10.41
N HIS A 169 3.77 12.06 10.17
CA HIS A 169 3.92 11.36 8.89
C HIS A 169 2.87 11.82 7.87
N ILE A 170 3.24 11.99 6.59
CA ILE A 170 2.30 12.37 5.52
C ILE A 170 1.08 11.44 5.43
N SER A 171 1.24 10.15 5.72
CA SER A 171 0.14 9.17 5.70
C SER A 171 -0.96 9.46 6.70
N SER A 172 -0.67 10.02 7.89
CA SER A 172 -1.75 10.35 8.84
C SER A 172 -2.67 11.42 8.26
N LYS A 173 -2.10 12.41 7.57
CA LYS A 173 -2.86 13.46 6.90
C LYS A 173 -3.66 12.93 5.72
N LEU A 174 -3.08 12.05 4.92
CA LEU A 174 -3.80 11.43 3.80
C LEU A 174 -5.06 10.69 4.28
N LEU A 175 -4.96 9.94 5.40
CA LEU A 175 -6.11 9.24 5.97
C LEU A 175 -7.22 10.19 6.47
N ILE A 176 -6.85 11.32 7.08
CA ILE A 176 -7.82 12.32 7.56
C ILE A 176 -8.46 13.09 6.39
N LEU A 177 -7.69 13.36 5.34
CA LEU A 177 -8.16 14.14 4.19
C LEU A 177 -9.06 13.33 3.24
N ASP A 178 -8.97 12.01 3.24
CA ASP A 178 -9.89 11.15 2.48
C ASP A 178 -11.29 11.10 3.13
N THR A 179 -11.40 11.36 4.44
CA THR A 179 -12.69 11.42 5.15
C THR A 179 -13.50 12.71 4.91
N ASP A 180 -12.87 13.80 4.47
CA ASP A 180 -13.54 15.05 4.13
C ASP A 180 -12.77 15.80 3.03
N SER A 181 -13.40 15.99 1.87
CA SER A 181 -12.83 16.61 0.67
C SER A 181 -12.31 18.04 0.91
N TRP A 182 -11.02 18.21 1.23
CA TRP A 182 -10.37 19.51 1.35
C TRP A 182 -8.93 19.53 0.81
N GLU A 183 -8.81 19.50 -0.53
CA GLU A 183 -7.55 19.67 -1.29
C GLU A 183 -6.78 20.99 -0.99
N HIS A 184 -7.32 21.89 -0.17
CA HIS A 184 -6.72 23.18 0.17
C HIS A 184 -5.99 23.21 1.52
N LEU A 185 -6.12 22.17 2.37
CA LEU A 185 -5.61 22.18 3.75
C LEU A 185 -4.16 21.68 3.88
N LEU A 186 -3.58 21.12 2.82
CA LEU A 186 -2.16 20.75 2.84
C LEU A 186 -1.25 21.99 2.83
N ASP A 187 -1.71 23.16 2.37
CA ASP A 187 -0.86 24.36 2.31
C ASP A 187 -0.91 25.23 3.59
N GLU A 188 -1.71 24.87 4.60
CA GLU A 188 -1.88 25.68 5.82
C GLU A 188 -1.00 25.23 7.00
N GLU A 189 -0.62 26.20 7.84
CA GLU A 189 0.10 26.05 9.11
C GLU A 189 -0.70 25.20 10.14
N ASP A 190 -1.98 24.93 9.84
CA ASP A 190 -2.99 24.20 10.61
C ASP A 190 -3.25 22.77 10.10
N SER A 191 -2.23 22.11 9.56
CA SER A 191 -2.36 20.70 9.17
C SER A 191 -2.87 19.82 10.32
N PRO A 192 -3.67 18.76 10.05
CA PRO A 192 -4.29 17.98 11.11
C PRO A 192 -3.33 17.47 12.16
N LYS A 193 -3.65 17.68 13.44
CA LYS A 193 -2.83 17.27 14.58
C LYS A 193 -3.57 16.26 15.44
N GLY A 194 -2.80 15.49 16.21
CA GLY A 194 -3.33 14.56 17.20
C GLY A 194 -3.80 13.21 16.63
N PHE A 195 -3.74 13.01 15.31
CA PHE A 195 -3.96 11.69 14.70
C PHE A 195 -2.72 10.81 14.89
N THR A 196 -2.57 10.30 16.10
CA THR A 196 -1.42 9.51 16.53
C THR A 196 -1.42 8.10 15.93
N GLY A 197 -0.35 7.33 16.17
CA GLY A 197 -0.28 5.93 15.79
C GLY A 197 -1.41 5.05 16.33
N LEU A 198 -2.00 5.39 17.50
CA LEU A 198 -3.20 4.69 17.98
C LEU A 198 -4.40 4.91 17.07
N HIS A 199 -4.62 6.15 16.62
CA HIS A 199 -5.70 6.46 15.67
C HIS A 199 -5.50 5.72 14.36
N GLY A 200 -4.28 5.72 13.82
CA GLY A 200 -3.95 4.96 12.60
C GLY A 200 -4.13 3.45 12.77
N ALA A 201 -3.65 2.86 13.87
CA ALA A 201 -3.83 1.43 14.12
C ALA A 201 -5.31 1.06 14.30
N SER A 202 -6.08 1.92 14.97
CA SER A 202 -7.52 1.75 15.13
C SER A 202 -8.27 1.88 13.81
N TYR A 203 -7.90 2.85 12.96
CA TYR A 203 -8.47 3.05 11.63
C TYR A 203 -8.35 1.78 10.77
N PHE A 204 -7.22 1.07 10.85
CA PHE A 204 -7.03 -0.16 10.08
C PHE A 204 -7.54 -1.43 10.77
N GLY A 205 -7.87 -1.39 12.05
CA GLY A 205 -8.46 -2.54 12.76
C GLY A 205 -7.62 -3.83 12.73
N VAL A 206 -6.28 -3.73 12.76
CA VAL A 206 -5.39 -4.91 12.80
C VAL A 206 -5.05 -5.25 14.26
N GLU A 207 -5.74 -6.23 14.84
CA GLU A 207 -5.62 -6.59 16.27
C GLU A 207 -4.17 -6.86 16.68
N GLU A 208 -3.41 -7.65 15.91
CA GLU A 208 -2.03 -7.99 16.26
C GLU A 208 -1.11 -6.77 16.28
N ILE A 209 -1.35 -5.80 15.39
CA ILE A 209 -0.60 -4.55 15.36
C ILE A 209 -1.01 -3.66 16.54
N MET A 210 -2.31 -3.56 16.84
CA MET A 210 -2.80 -2.80 17.99
C MET A 210 -2.23 -3.34 19.31
N VAL A 211 -2.27 -4.66 19.51
CA VAL A 211 -1.69 -5.31 20.70
C VAL A 211 -0.19 -5.04 20.80
N ALA A 212 0.55 -5.18 19.70
CA ALA A 212 1.97 -4.90 19.69
C ALA A 212 2.28 -3.41 19.96
N LEU A 213 1.44 -2.50 19.44
CA LEU A 213 1.59 -1.05 19.61
C LEU A 213 1.37 -0.61 21.05
N LEU A 214 0.37 -1.19 21.73
CA LEU A 214 0.09 -0.95 23.15
C LEU A 214 1.20 -1.50 24.07
N GLN A 215 1.95 -2.51 23.62
CA GLN A 215 3.11 -3.04 24.33
C GLN A 215 4.40 -2.29 24.02
N PHE A 216 4.44 -1.52 22.93
CA PHE A 216 5.64 -0.84 22.44
C PHE A 216 6.03 0.36 23.30
N LYS A 217 5.06 1.18 23.72
CA LYS A 217 5.26 2.33 24.61
C LYS A 217 3.97 2.67 25.37
N GLU A 218 4.08 3.57 26.35
CA GLU A 218 2.91 4.15 27.00
C GLU A 218 2.22 5.13 26.05
N TRP A 219 0.93 4.90 25.80
CA TRP A 219 0.08 5.76 25.00
C TRP A 219 -1.03 6.37 25.85
N ASP A 220 -1.42 7.61 25.53
CA ASP A 220 -2.68 8.15 26.01
C ASP A 220 -3.84 7.59 25.17
N ILE A 221 -4.48 6.54 25.68
CA ILE A 221 -5.60 5.87 25.01
C ILE A 221 -6.84 6.74 24.83
N ASN A 222 -6.95 7.84 25.59
CA ASN A 222 -8.06 8.78 25.51
C ASN A 222 -7.68 10.08 24.80
N ALA A 223 -6.48 10.15 24.22
CA ALA A 223 -6.10 11.26 23.37
C ALA A 223 -7.10 11.37 22.22
N THR A 224 -7.41 12.61 21.86
CA THR A 224 -8.27 12.92 20.72
C THR A 224 -7.45 13.56 19.61
N ASP A 225 -7.87 13.34 18.37
CA ASP A 225 -7.44 14.16 17.25
C ASP A 225 -8.01 15.59 17.34
N GLN A 226 -7.71 16.40 16.33
CA GLN A 226 -8.18 17.79 16.22
C GLN A 226 -9.72 17.94 16.23
N ASP A 227 -10.44 16.90 15.81
CA ASP A 227 -11.90 16.89 15.68
C ASP A 227 -12.57 16.31 16.94
N GLY A 228 -11.77 15.92 17.93
CA GLY A 228 -12.23 15.35 19.18
C GLY A 228 -12.50 13.85 19.12
N ASN A 229 -12.13 13.17 18.04
CA ASN A 229 -12.30 11.73 17.91
C ASN A 229 -11.18 11.00 18.64
N THR A 230 -11.53 9.96 19.39
CA THR A 230 -10.55 9.06 20.02
C THR A 230 -10.16 7.94 19.07
N ALA A 231 -9.07 7.23 19.36
CA ALA A 231 -8.71 6.02 18.64
C ALA A 231 -9.85 4.98 18.60
N LEU A 232 -10.61 4.82 19.69
CA LEU A 232 -11.79 3.94 19.70
C LEU A 232 -12.90 4.47 18.77
N GLY A 233 -13.10 5.79 18.72
CA GLY A 233 -14.06 6.42 17.82
C GLY A 233 -13.78 6.09 16.35
N TRP A 234 -12.50 6.15 15.94
CA TRP A 234 -12.08 5.76 14.60
C TRP A 234 -12.28 4.28 14.29
N ALA A 235 -11.93 3.39 15.24
CA ALA A 235 -12.20 1.96 15.08
C ALA A 235 -13.70 1.70 14.84
N VAL A 236 -14.57 2.31 15.64
CA VAL A 236 -16.03 2.16 15.48
C VAL A 236 -16.52 2.75 14.14
N ALA A 237 -15.98 3.90 13.71
CA ALA A 237 -16.35 4.52 12.44
C ALA A 237 -16.01 3.63 11.23
N GLU A 238 -14.87 2.94 11.27
CA GLU A 238 -14.42 1.98 10.25
C GLU A 238 -15.02 0.57 10.42
N GLY A 239 -15.91 0.38 11.41
CA GLY A 239 -16.61 -0.89 11.64
C GLY A 239 -15.72 -1.97 12.25
N HIS A 240 -14.81 -1.59 13.14
CA HIS A 240 -13.94 -2.47 13.90
C HIS A 240 -14.41 -2.57 15.35
N ASP A 241 -14.52 -3.80 15.86
CA ASP A 241 -14.98 -4.14 17.21
C ASP A 241 -13.82 -4.36 18.19
#